data_AF-A0A1I7YZ22-F1
#
_entry.id   AF-A0A1I7YZ22-F1
#
_cell.length_a   1.000
_cell.length_b   1.000
_cell.length_c   1.000
_cell.angle_alpha   90.00
_cell.angle_beta   90.00
_cell.angle_gamma   90.00
#
_symmetry.space_group_name_H-M   'P 1'
#
loop_
_entity.id
_entity.type
_entity.pdbx_description
1 polymer ?
#
loop_
_entity_poly.entity_id
_entity_poly.type
_entity_poly.pdbx_seq_one_letter_code
_entity_poly.pdbx_strand_id
1 'polypeptide(L)'
;MSVLLNDENLCSTEFCRMLYRRESNEWRFSVVVSDVIESRSVLGHADYRLVVTAVPRNGIEFEVRKFTLLTRFRQLHKLWTQLAKIHQQLYLHGTFPEFAQPRFFGKSEPDVIIERVEGTKRFLNFIFESDVLCKSKVLHQFFEQAVEMEHTPDVTEPIETTPSTAAQDILSETPPSSSLEEVN
;
A
#
# COMPACT_ATOMS: atom_id res chain seq x y z
N MET A 1 -4.49 29.48 16.28
CA MET A 1 -4.75 28.92 14.93
C MET A 1 -5.47 27.58 15.09
N SER A 2 -6.55 27.32 14.35
CA SER A 2 -7.26 26.03 14.42
C SER A 2 -6.32 24.88 14.02
N VAL A 3 -6.31 23.79 14.80
CA VAL A 3 -5.54 22.57 14.54
C VAL A 3 -6.22 21.66 13.51
N LEU A 4 -7.52 21.86 13.30
CA LEU A 4 -8.33 21.14 12.31
C LEU A 4 -8.48 21.99 11.04
N LEU A 5 -8.69 21.30 9.92
CA LEU A 5 -9.16 21.89 8.68
C LEU A 5 -10.63 22.31 8.84
N ASN A 6 -10.94 23.47 8.27
CA ASN A 6 -12.28 24.05 8.32
C ASN A 6 -12.99 23.99 6.96
N ASP A 7 -12.25 23.67 5.90
CA ASP A 7 -12.73 23.62 4.52
C ASP A 7 -11.97 22.51 3.77
N GLU A 8 -12.69 21.79 2.91
CA GLU A 8 -12.18 20.77 2.03
C GLU A 8 -11.22 21.34 0.98
N ASN A 9 -11.42 22.58 0.55
CA ASN A 9 -10.56 23.26 -0.45
C ASN A 9 -9.10 23.41 0.01
N LEU A 10 -8.83 23.21 1.30
CA LEU A 10 -7.49 23.22 1.88
C LEU A 10 -6.77 21.87 1.71
N CYS A 11 -7.44 20.83 1.21
CA CYS A 11 -6.86 19.53 0.91
C CYS A 11 -6.14 19.58 -0.44
N SER A 12 -4.82 19.36 -0.43
CA SER A 12 -3.96 19.44 -1.62
C SER A 12 -4.05 18.22 -2.55
N THR A 13 -4.39 17.05 -2.02
CA THR A 13 -4.48 15.78 -2.77
C THR A 13 -5.85 15.14 -2.67
N GLU A 14 -6.17 14.25 -3.62
CA GLU A 14 -7.42 13.50 -3.59
C GLU A 14 -7.49 12.60 -2.34
N PHE A 15 -6.37 11.97 -1.96
CA PHE A 15 -6.29 11.20 -0.72
C PHE A 15 -6.71 12.04 0.51
N CYS A 16 -6.19 13.27 0.62
CA CYS A 16 -6.55 14.19 1.69
C CYS A 16 -8.05 14.55 1.66
N ARG A 17 -8.63 14.80 0.47
CA ARG A 17 -10.08 15.04 0.33
C ARG A 17 -10.90 13.83 0.78
N MET A 18 -10.49 12.62 0.39
CA MET A 18 -11.14 11.38 0.83
C MET A 18 -11.07 11.21 2.35
N LEU A 19 -9.94 11.54 3.00
CA LEU A 19 -9.83 11.56 4.46
C LEU A 19 -10.73 12.64 5.10
N TYR A 20 -10.86 13.81 4.48
CA TYR A 20 -11.70 14.91 4.98
C TYR A 20 -13.19 14.57 4.93
N ARG A 21 -13.66 14.03 3.79
CA ARG A 21 -15.07 13.66 3.54
C ARG A 21 -15.50 12.38 4.27
N ARG A 22 -14.73 11.89 5.23
CA ARG A 22 -15.02 10.65 5.96
C ARG A 22 -16.40 10.66 6.63
N GLU A 23 -16.92 11.83 7.02
CA GLU A 23 -18.28 11.97 7.57
C GLU A 23 -19.38 11.48 6.62
N SER A 24 -19.14 11.50 5.30
CA SER A 24 -20.04 10.89 4.31
C SER A 24 -20.07 9.35 4.38
N ASN A 25 -19.20 8.75 5.21
CA ASN A 25 -19.10 7.32 5.46
C ASN A 25 -18.83 6.48 4.20
N GLU A 26 -18.21 7.08 3.19
CA GLU A 26 -17.98 6.44 1.89
C GLU A 26 -16.80 5.48 1.93
N TRP A 27 -15.75 5.80 2.69
CA TRP A 27 -14.47 5.09 2.68
C TRP A 27 -14.05 4.62 4.07
N ARG A 28 -13.54 3.39 4.14
CA ARG A 28 -12.81 2.84 5.28
C ARG A 28 -11.33 2.80 4.92
N PHE A 29 -10.51 3.45 5.72
CA PHE A 29 -9.06 3.46 5.54
C PHE A 29 -8.40 2.48 6.49
N SER A 30 -7.39 1.78 6.00
CA SER A 30 -6.46 0.99 6.80
C SER A 30 -5.04 1.16 6.27
N VAL A 31 -4.05 1.14 7.15
CA VAL A 31 -2.64 1.22 6.76
C VAL A 31 -1.87 -0.04 7.12
N VAL A 32 -0.94 -0.39 6.24
CA VAL A 32 0.14 -1.33 6.52
C VAL A 32 1.48 -0.70 6.19
N VAL A 33 2.53 -1.10 6.91
CA VAL A 33 3.90 -0.87 6.45
C VAL A 33 4.26 -2.06 5.57
N SER A 34 4.47 -1.80 4.28
CA SER A 34 4.75 -2.85 3.29
C SER A 34 6.22 -3.19 3.23
N ASP A 35 7.11 -2.23 3.49
CA ASP A 35 8.55 -2.42 3.35
C ASP A 35 9.32 -1.47 4.27
N VAL A 36 10.52 -1.88 4.67
CA VAL A 36 11.48 -1.11 5.43
C VAL A 36 12.80 -1.11 4.68
N ILE A 37 13.11 0.01 4.04
CA ILE A 37 14.28 0.17 3.19
C ILE A 37 15.40 0.80 4.01
N GLU A 38 16.48 0.06 4.23
CA GLU A 38 17.69 0.62 4.84
C GLU A 38 18.42 1.50 3.83
N SER A 39 18.47 2.80 4.11
CA SER A 39 19.21 3.76 3.31
C SER A 39 20.71 3.54 3.52
N ARG A 40 21.43 3.32 2.42
CA ARG A 40 22.90 3.21 2.38
C ARG A 40 23.59 4.56 2.54
N SER A 41 23.14 5.37 3.49
CA SER A 41 23.81 6.63 3.84
C SER A 41 24.80 6.42 4.99
N VAL A 42 25.81 7.27 5.07
CA VAL A 42 26.87 7.24 6.11
C VAL A 42 26.31 7.26 7.54
N LEU A 43 25.08 7.74 7.73
CA LEU A 43 24.41 7.84 9.03
C LEU A 43 23.31 6.78 9.26
N GLY A 44 23.06 5.89 8.29
CA GLY A 44 22.14 4.75 8.39
C GLY A 44 20.73 5.12 8.87
N HIS A 45 19.78 5.28 7.95
CA HIS A 45 18.37 5.47 8.32
C HIS A 45 17.46 4.49 7.58
N ALA A 46 16.39 4.08 8.25
CA ALA A 46 15.36 3.25 7.64
C ALA A 46 14.22 4.15 7.11
N ASP A 47 13.89 3.96 5.84
CA ASP A 47 12.70 4.49 5.22
C ASP A 47 11.59 3.44 5.30
N TYR A 48 10.38 3.87 5.67
CA TYR A 48 9.21 3.03 5.84
C TYR A 48 8.24 3.31 4.70
N ARG A 49 7.86 2.27 3.95
CA ARG A 49 6.85 2.35 2.91
C ARG A 49 5.48 2.07 3.52
N LEU A 50 4.67 3.11 3.65
CA LEU A 50 3.28 3.00 4.07
C LEU A 50 2.42 2.72 2.85
N VAL A 51 1.48 1.78 2.99
CA VAL A 51 0.42 1.52 2.02
C VAL A 51 -0.90 1.71 2.73
N VAL A 52 -1.62 2.77 2.34
CA VAL A 52 -2.96 3.06 2.82
C VAL A 52 -3.96 2.48 1.83
N THR A 53 -4.84 1.62 2.31
CA THR A 53 -5.92 1.02 1.52
C THR A 53 -7.22 1.71 1.90
N ALA A 54 -7.91 2.27 0.90
CA ALA A 54 -9.22 2.86 1.02
C ALA A 54 -10.25 1.89 0.42
N VAL A 55 -11.03 1.26 1.29
CA VAL A 55 -12.09 0.33 0.90
C VAL A 55 -13.42 1.08 0.96
N PRO A 56 -14.20 1.10 -0.12
CA PRO A 56 -15.53 1.70 -0.11
C PRO A 56 -16.47 0.93 0.83
N ARG A 57 -17.30 1.65 1.57
CA ARG A 57 -18.31 1.02 2.45
C ARG A 57 -19.58 0.65 1.69
N ASN A 58 -19.88 1.36 0.60
CA ASN A 58 -21.03 1.11 -0.26
C ASN A 58 -20.60 0.08 -1.31
N GLY A 59 -20.93 -1.19 -1.08
CA GLY A 59 -20.48 -2.34 -1.87
C GLY A 59 -21.08 -2.46 -3.27
N ILE A 60 -21.43 -1.34 -3.91
CA ILE A 60 -22.15 -1.33 -5.18
C ILE A 60 -21.18 -1.18 -6.35
N GLU A 61 -20.16 -0.30 -6.30
CA GLU A 61 -19.39 0.04 -7.53
C GLU A 61 -17.93 0.48 -7.36
N PHE A 62 -17.36 0.52 -6.15
CA PHE A 62 -16.05 1.14 -5.97
C PHE A 62 -14.91 0.11 -5.88
N GLU A 63 -13.87 0.38 -6.67
CA GLU A 63 -12.60 -0.33 -6.62
C GLU A 63 -11.80 0.09 -5.38
N VAL A 64 -11.09 -0.85 -4.76
CA VAL A 64 -10.26 -0.60 -3.57
C VAL A 64 -9.08 0.30 -3.93
N ARG A 65 -9.04 1.56 -3.50
CA ARG A 65 -7.91 2.44 -3.84
C ARG A 65 -6.74 2.23 -2.90
N LYS A 66 -5.51 2.28 -3.42
CA LYS A 66 -4.29 2.14 -2.62
C LYS A 66 -3.40 3.36 -2.81
N PHE A 67 -2.83 3.86 -1.72
CA PHE A 67 -1.93 5.00 -1.71
C PHE A 67 -0.62 4.62 -1.04
N THR A 68 0.49 5.04 -1.61
CA THR A 68 1.83 4.80 -1.09
C THR A 68 2.46 6.07 -0.56
N LEU A 69 3.20 5.96 0.54
CA LEU A 69 4.02 7.04 1.07
C LEU A 69 5.33 6.47 1.62
N LEU A 70 6.46 6.98 1.14
CA LEU A 70 7.75 6.75 1.76
C LEU A 70 7.99 7.80 2.84
N THR A 71 8.35 7.35 4.04
CA THR A 71 8.58 8.23 5.19
C THR A 71 9.72 7.70 6.05
N ARG A 72 10.13 8.45 7.08
CA ARG A 72 11.10 7.96 8.07
C ARG A 72 10.51 7.99 9.46
N PHE A 73 11.13 7.24 10.37
CA PHE A 73 10.70 7.19 11.76
C PHE A 73 10.60 8.58 12.41
N ARG A 74 11.50 9.52 12.09
CA ARG A 74 11.45 10.88 12.65
C ARG A 74 10.16 11.62 12.28
N GLN A 75 9.72 11.51 11.03
CA GLN A 75 8.49 12.11 10.55
C GLN A 75 7.27 11.43 11.20
N LEU A 76 7.27 10.10 11.27
CA LEU A 76 6.22 9.32 11.95
C LEU A 76 6.09 9.70 13.42
N HIS A 77 7.20 9.77 14.16
CA HIS A 77 7.19 10.14 15.57
C HIS A 77 6.74 11.59 15.79
N LYS A 78 7.16 12.51 14.91
CA LYS A 78 6.68 13.89 14.94
C LYS A 78 5.16 13.95 14.74
N LEU A 79 4.63 13.24 13.74
CA LEU A 79 3.20 13.14 13.48
C LEU A 79 2.45 12.59 14.70
N TRP A 80 2.90 11.46 15.23
CA TRP A 80 2.33 10.84 16.43
C TRP A 80 2.26 11.82 17.60
N THR A 81 3.37 12.51 17.89
CA THR A 81 3.44 13.49 19.00
C THR A 81 2.44 14.63 18.81
N GLN A 82 2.30 15.14 17.59
CA GLN A 82 1.37 16.23 17.28
C GLN A 82 -0.09 15.77 17.38
N LEU A 83 -0.40 14.59 16.87
CA LEU A 83 -1.76 14.02 16.96
C LEU A 83 -2.15 13.64 18.38
N ALA A 84 -1.22 13.13 19.20
CA ALA A 84 -1.45 12.86 20.62
C ALA A 84 -1.85 14.15 21.36
N LYS A 85 -1.15 15.26 21.09
CA LYS A 85 -1.49 16.58 21.66
C LYS A 85 -2.86 17.06 21.21
N ILE A 86 -3.23 16.86 19.94
CA ILE A 86 -4.55 17.24 19.43
C ILE A 86 -5.65 16.39 20.08
N HIS A 87 -5.45 15.07 20.19
CA HIS A 87 -6.37 14.15 20.86
C HIS A 87 -6.64 14.58 22.30
N GLN A 88 -5.58 14.91 23.05
CA GLN A 88 -5.69 15.43 24.41
C GLN A 88 -6.35 16.82 24.47
N GLN A 89 -5.95 17.75 23.60
CA GLN A 89 -6.47 19.13 23.58
C GLN A 89 -7.97 19.18 23.28
N LEU A 90 -8.46 18.25 22.45
CA LEU A 90 -9.87 18.14 22.06
C LEU A 90 -10.67 17.22 22.99
N TYR A 91 -10.07 16.69 24.06
CA TYR A 91 -10.70 15.78 25.01
C TYR A 91 -11.39 14.59 24.34
N LEU A 92 -10.77 14.04 23.30
CA LEU A 92 -11.34 12.91 22.57
C LEU A 92 -11.33 11.66 23.46
N HIS A 93 -12.40 10.88 23.36
CA HIS A 93 -12.51 9.62 24.10
C HIS A 93 -11.49 8.57 23.61
N GLY A 94 -11.24 7.58 24.47
CA GLY A 94 -10.31 6.49 24.21
C GLY A 94 -8.87 6.83 24.57
N THR A 95 -8.02 5.80 24.60
CA THR A 95 -6.59 5.94 24.90
C THR A 95 -5.83 6.07 23.59
N PHE A 96 -5.05 7.15 23.46
CA PHE A 96 -4.18 7.33 22.31
C PHE A 96 -3.10 6.23 22.28
N PRO A 97 -2.89 5.53 21.15
CA PRO A 97 -1.95 4.41 21.11
C PRO A 97 -0.51 4.84 21.42
N GLU A 98 0.19 4.01 22.17
CA GLU A 98 1.64 4.17 22.37
C GLU A 98 2.40 3.99 21.06
N PHE A 99 3.57 4.63 20.98
CA PHE A 99 4.46 4.56 19.83
C PHE A 99 5.91 4.41 20.26
N ALA A 100 6.70 3.77 19.40
CA ALA A 100 8.09 3.48 19.67
C ALA A 100 8.88 4.75 20.00
N GLN A 101 9.73 4.69 21.02
CA GLN A 101 10.53 5.85 21.42
C GLN A 101 11.71 6.09 20.47
N PRO A 102 12.13 7.35 20.26
CA PRO A 102 13.35 7.65 19.53
C PRO A 102 14.58 7.11 20.27
N ARG A 103 15.37 6.26 19.61
CA ARG A 103 16.62 5.72 20.13
C ARG A 103 17.82 6.37 19.45
N PHE A 104 18.91 6.58 20.17
CA PHE A 104 20.17 7.09 19.60
C PHE A 104 21.05 5.97 19.04
N PHE A 105 21.07 4.81 19.71
CA PHE A 105 21.77 3.60 19.31
C PHE A 105 20.78 2.51 18.90
N GLY A 106 21.23 1.51 18.13
CA GLY A 106 20.40 0.36 17.74
C GLY A 106 19.18 0.71 16.88
N LYS A 107 19.21 1.82 16.13
CA LYS A 107 18.05 2.32 15.37
C LYS A 107 17.57 1.37 14.26
N SER A 108 18.46 0.50 13.78
CA SER A 108 18.24 -0.52 12.76
C SER A 108 18.22 -1.94 13.34
N GLU A 109 18.20 -2.08 14.67
CA GLU A 109 18.01 -3.42 15.25
C GLU A 109 16.62 -3.95 14.85
N PRO A 110 16.52 -5.26 14.56
CA PRO A 110 15.28 -5.86 14.05
C PRO A 110 14.12 -5.63 15.02
N ASP A 111 14.34 -5.78 16.32
CA ASP A 111 13.31 -5.56 17.35
C ASP A 111 12.79 -4.12 17.35
N VAL A 112 13.67 -3.15 17.12
CA VAL A 112 13.32 -1.73 17.03
C VAL A 112 12.52 -1.45 15.76
N ILE A 113 12.86 -2.11 14.65
CA ILE A 113 12.11 -1.98 13.39
C ILE A 113 10.71 -2.57 13.56
N ILE A 114 10.58 -3.76 14.17
CA ILE A 114 9.30 -4.41 14.44
C ILE A 114 8.42 -3.52 15.32
N GLU A 115 8.95 -3.02 16.44
CA GLU A 115 8.25 -2.12 17.36
C GLU A 115 7.70 -0.88 16.62
N ARG A 116 8.53 -0.27 15.76
CA ARG A 116 8.13 0.90 14.97
C ARG A 116 7.06 0.56 13.93
N VAL A 117 7.18 -0.58 13.25
CA VAL A 117 6.20 -1.02 12.25
C VAL A 117 4.84 -1.27 12.90
N GLU A 118 4.81 -2.02 14.01
CA GLU A 118 3.58 -2.31 14.74
C GLU A 118 2.97 -1.04 15.33
N GLY A 119 3.79 -0.20 15.97
CA GLY A 119 3.36 1.10 16.47
C GLY A 119 2.74 1.94 15.37
N THR A 120 3.35 1.97 14.17
CA THR A 120 2.87 2.78 13.04
C THR A 120 1.52 2.31 12.56
N LYS A 121 1.38 0.99 12.37
CA LYS A 121 0.09 0.38 12.02
C LYS A 121 -0.97 0.71 13.08
N ARG A 122 -0.65 0.53 14.36
CA ARG A 122 -1.61 0.73 15.45
C ARG A 122 -2.08 2.18 15.53
N PHE A 123 -1.17 3.14 15.57
CA PHE A 123 -1.57 4.54 15.75
C PHE A 123 -2.30 5.08 14.52
N LEU A 124 -1.83 4.83 13.30
CA LEU A 124 -2.48 5.37 12.10
C LEU A 124 -3.87 4.76 11.87
N ASN A 125 -4.06 3.47 12.14
CA ASN A 125 -5.39 2.87 12.05
C ASN A 125 -6.35 3.47 13.11
N PHE A 126 -5.87 3.71 14.34
CA PHE A 126 -6.64 4.45 15.35
C PHE A 126 -7.00 5.87 14.90
N ILE A 127 -6.06 6.61 14.29
CA ILE A 127 -6.33 7.94 13.74
C ILE A 127 -7.39 7.86 12.67
N PHE A 128 -7.26 6.89 11.76
CA PHE A 128 -8.26 6.70 10.72
C PHE A 128 -9.62 6.43 11.32
N GLU A 129 -9.77 5.69 12.42
CA GLU A 129 -11.07 5.49 13.06
C GLU A 129 -11.74 6.77 13.61
N SER A 130 -11.00 7.86 13.79
CA SER A 130 -11.50 9.13 14.33
C SER A 130 -11.79 10.17 13.24
N ASP A 131 -13.06 10.55 13.09
CA ASP A 131 -13.49 11.59 12.14
C ASP A 131 -12.85 12.96 12.45
N VAL A 132 -12.62 13.26 13.73
CA VAL A 132 -12.00 14.52 14.17
C VAL A 132 -10.51 14.55 13.85
N LEU A 133 -9.77 13.47 14.13
CA LEU A 133 -8.32 13.43 13.89
C LEU A 133 -7.99 13.34 12.39
N CYS A 134 -8.87 12.71 11.60
CA CYS A 134 -8.81 12.72 10.14
C CYS A 134 -8.85 14.13 9.54
N LYS A 135 -9.43 15.12 10.23
CA LYS A 135 -9.47 16.53 9.80
C LYS A 135 -8.28 17.35 10.28
N SER A 136 -7.31 16.77 10.98
CA SER A 136 -6.17 17.52 11.50
C SER A 136 -5.23 18.00 10.38
N LYS A 137 -4.80 19.25 10.46
CA LYS A 137 -3.88 19.85 9.46
C LYS A 137 -2.57 19.08 9.34
N VAL A 138 -2.05 18.59 10.48
CA VAL A 138 -0.78 17.85 10.53
C VAL A 138 -0.86 16.49 9.83
N LEU A 139 -2.02 15.83 9.87
CA LEU A 139 -2.24 14.57 9.15
C LEU A 139 -2.27 14.81 7.64
N HIS A 140 -3.02 15.83 7.22
CA HIS A 140 -3.12 16.20 5.80
C HIS A 140 -1.76 16.59 5.23
N GLN A 141 -1.01 17.44 5.94
CA GLN A 141 0.36 17.81 5.58
C GLN A 141 1.31 16.61 5.47
N PHE A 142 1.13 15.59 6.32
CA PHE A 142 1.96 14.39 6.27
C PHE A 142 1.67 13.55 5.01
N PHE A 143 0.42 13.50 4.56
CA PHE A 143 -0.01 12.69 3.42
C PHE A 143 -0.09 13.46 2.09
N GLU A 144 0.35 14.72 2.02
CA GLU A 144 0.36 15.48 0.74
C GLU A 144 1.26 14.84 -0.33
N GLN A 145 2.26 14.08 0.08
CA GLN A 145 3.18 13.37 -0.82
C GLN A 145 2.73 11.92 -1.09
N ALA A 146 1.54 11.53 -0.63
CA ALA A 146 1.01 10.20 -0.90
C ALA A 146 0.60 10.10 -2.37
N VAL A 147 0.99 9.00 -3.02
CA VAL A 147 0.73 8.75 -4.44
C VAL A 147 -0.22 7.58 -4.56
N GLU A 148 -1.25 7.70 -5.40
CA GLU A 148 -2.14 6.59 -5.71
C GLU A 148 -1.39 5.53 -6.53
N MET A 149 -1.53 4.27 -6.11
CA MET A 149 -1.02 3.13 -6.87
C MET A 149 -2.02 2.81 -7.98
N GLU A 150 -1.57 2.74 -9.23
CA GLU A 150 -2.41 2.25 -10.32
C GLU A 150 -2.84 0.81 -10.02
N HIS A 151 -4.12 0.52 -10.25
CA HIS A 151 -4.61 -0.84 -10.24
C HIS A 151 -4.00 -1.58 -11.42
N THR A 152 -3.06 -2.47 -11.15
CA THR A 152 -2.86 -3.61 -12.03
C THR A 152 -4.01 -4.57 -11.70
N PRO A 153 -5.01 -4.76 -12.58
CA PRO A 153 -5.92 -5.86 -12.40
C PRO A 153 -5.05 -7.12 -12.30
N ASP A 154 -5.25 -7.90 -11.24
CA ASP A 154 -4.63 -9.20 -11.08
C ASP A 154 -5.12 -10.07 -12.24
N VAL A 155 -4.38 -10.08 -13.35
CA VAL A 155 -4.56 -11.06 -14.41
C VAL A 155 -4.05 -12.35 -13.82
N THR A 156 -4.91 -13.02 -13.06
CA THR A 156 -4.83 -14.47 -12.90
C THR A 156 -5.00 -15.04 -14.29
N GLU A 157 -3.91 -15.24 -15.01
CA GLU A 157 -3.87 -16.16 -16.15
C GLU A 157 -3.98 -17.58 -15.58
N PRO A 158 -4.99 -18.37 -15.94
CA PRO A 158 -4.79 -19.80 -16.10
C PRO A 158 -4.15 -19.98 -17.48
N ILE A 159 -2.87 -20.34 -17.47
CA ILE A 159 -2.19 -20.94 -18.61
C ILE A 159 -2.96 -22.20 -19.05
N GLU A 160 -2.94 -22.42 -20.37
CA GLU A 160 -3.24 -23.66 -21.12
C GLU A 160 -4.69 -23.99 -21.51
N THR A 161 -5.01 -23.73 -22.78
CA THR A 161 -5.27 -24.85 -23.71
C THR A 161 -4.94 -24.46 -25.15
N THR A 162 -3.70 -24.72 -25.56
CA THR A 162 -3.35 -25.01 -26.95
C THR A 162 -3.86 -26.42 -27.30
N PRO A 163 -4.43 -26.63 -28.49
CA PRO A 163 -3.98 -27.78 -29.26
C PRO A 163 -3.35 -27.27 -30.56
N SER A 164 -2.05 -26.99 -30.48
CA SER A 164 -1.19 -27.00 -31.66
C SER A 164 -0.75 -28.44 -31.87
N THR A 165 -1.49 -29.18 -32.69
CA THR A 165 -1.07 -30.48 -33.20
C THR A 165 0.13 -30.27 -34.12
N ALA A 166 1.32 -30.53 -33.59
CA ALA A 166 2.54 -30.57 -34.37
C ALA A 166 2.63 -31.90 -35.13
N ALA A 167 2.66 -31.76 -36.45
CA ALA A 167 3.22 -32.61 -37.51
C ALA A 167 4.01 -33.86 -37.08
N GLN A 168 3.75 -34.99 -37.77
CA GLN A 168 4.82 -35.87 -38.27
C GLN A 168 4.42 -36.50 -39.62
N ASP A 169 5.07 -36.00 -40.66
CA ASP A 169 5.14 -36.54 -42.02
C ASP A 169 6.52 -37.20 -42.14
N ILE A 170 6.59 -38.54 -42.10
CA ILE A 170 7.76 -39.34 -42.51
C ILE A 170 7.27 -40.74 -42.93
N LEU A 171 7.27 -41.04 -44.23
CA LEU A 171 8.04 -42.17 -44.78
C LEU A 171 8.04 -42.19 -46.33
N SER A 172 9.27 -42.05 -46.87
CA SER A 172 9.88 -42.85 -47.95
C SER A 172 9.38 -42.76 -49.41
N GLU A 173 10.22 -42.11 -50.21
CA GLU A 173 10.83 -42.54 -51.48
C GLU A 173 10.14 -43.62 -52.35
N THR A 174 9.92 -43.20 -53.60
CA THR A 174 9.78 -43.98 -54.85
C THR A 174 10.73 -45.18 -55.00
N PRO A 175 10.27 -46.29 -55.60
CA PRO A 175 11.10 -47.15 -56.43
C PRO A 175 10.80 -46.96 -57.94
N PRO A 176 11.81 -47.02 -58.82
CA PRO A 176 11.60 -47.24 -60.26
C PRO A 176 11.60 -48.74 -60.61
N SER A 177 11.09 -49.03 -61.80
CA SER A 177 10.84 -50.32 -62.45
C SER A 177 11.88 -51.43 -62.29
N SER A 178 11.41 -52.67 -62.17
CA SER A 178 12.00 -53.84 -62.82
C SER A 178 10.90 -54.82 -63.23
N SER A 179 10.92 -55.16 -64.51
CA SER A 179 9.97 -56.02 -65.22
C SER A 179 10.45 -57.48 -65.21
N LEU A 180 9.49 -58.41 -65.36
CA LEU A 180 9.61 -59.76 -65.96
C LEU A 180 10.50 -60.76 -65.19
N GLU A 181 10.36 -62.08 -65.23
CA GLU A 181 9.48 -63.08 -65.83
C GLU A 181 9.92 -64.38 -65.13
N GLU A 182 9.00 -65.25 -64.72
CA GLU A 182 9.36 -66.65 -64.45
C GLU A 182 8.34 -67.54 -65.19
N VAL A 183 8.70 -67.86 -66.44
CA VAL A 183 8.16 -69.00 -67.17
C VAL A 183 9.35 -69.74 -67.76
N ASN A 184 9.72 -70.81 -67.06
CA ASN A 184 10.39 -72.03 -67.54
C ASN A 184 11.86 -71.96 -67.99
#